data_AF-A0A4S2S6F4-F1
#
_entry.id   AF-A0A4S2S6F4-F1
#
_cell.length_a   1.000
_cell.length_b   1.000
_cell.length_c   1.000
_cell.angle_alpha   90.00
_cell.angle_beta   90.00
_cell.angle_gamma   90.00
#
_symmetry.space_group_name_H-M   'P 1'
#
loop_
_entity.id
_entity.type
_entity.pdbx_description
1 polymer ?
#
loop_
_entity_poly.entity_id
_entity_poly.type
_entity_poly.pdbx_seq_one_letter_code
_entity_poly.pdbx_strand_id
1 'polypeptide(L)' 'MSEESMPPERVREMRDKAQELEQAAQHATDPVERQRLRDRAMRIREKSEQVYGRGSGTMDPM' A
#
# COMPACT_ATOMS: atom_id res chain seq x y z
N MET A 1 15.12 17.83 -18.21
CA MET A 1 13.86 17.91 -17.44
C MET A 1 13.71 16.58 -16.72
N SER A 2 13.64 16.64 -15.40
CA SER A 2 13.87 15.50 -14.50
C SER A 2 12.79 14.44 -14.59
N GLU A 3 13.27 13.20 -14.72
CA GLU A 3 12.77 11.95 -14.12
C GLU A 3 11.25 11.79 -14.01
N GLU A 4 10.68 11.14 -15.03
CA GLU A 4 9.84 9.93 -14.93
C GLU A 4 9.19 9.67 -13.55
N SER A 5 8.36 10.61 -13.11
CA SER A 5 7.36 10.35 -12.07
C SER A 5 6.18 9.71 -12.78
N MET A 6 5.94 8.42 -12.53
CA MET A 6 4.70 7.77 -12.98
C MET A 6 3.48 8.63 -12.62
N PRO A 7 2.42 8.63 -13.46
CA PRO A 7 1.34 9.58 -13.34
C PRO A 7 0.72 9.54 -11.93
N PRO A 8 0.40 10.70 -11.32
CA PRO A 8 -0.17 10.78 -9.98
C PRO A 8 -1.44 9.95 -9.81
N GLU A 9 -2.11 9.62 -10.91
CA GLU A 9 -3.26 8.71 -10.96
C GLU A 9 -2.94 7.29 -10.47
N ARG A 10 -1.77 6.74 -10.82
CA ARG A 10 -1.42 5.36 -10.43
C ARG A 10 -1.12 5.24 -8.93
N VAL A 11 -0.49 6.26 -8.37
CA VAL A 11 -0.24 6.35 -6.92
C VAL A 11 -1.54 6.55 -6.16
N ARG A 12 -2.46 7.38 -6.68
CA ARG A 12 -3.80 7.54 -6.12
C ARG A 12 -4.57 6.23 -6.14
N GLU A 13 -4.60 5.53 -7.26
CA GLU A 13 -5.27 4.22 -7.39
C GLU A 13 -4.74 3.19 -6.37
N MET A 14 -3.41 3.12 -6.19
CA MET A 14 -2.81 2.23 -5.18
C MET A 14 -3.22 2.62 -3.76
N ARG A 15 -3.28 3.92 -3.46
CA ARG A 15 -3.68 4.43 -2.15
C ARG A 15 -5.15 4.18 -1.85
N ASP A 16 -6.04 4.45 -2.83
CA ASP A 16 -7.47 4.14 -2.76
C ASP A 16 -7.70 2.65 -2.51
N LYS A 17 -6.97 1.79 -3.23
CA LYS A 17 -7.07 0.33 -3.08
C LYS A 17 -6.61 -0.16 -1.71
N ALA A 18 -5.57 0.46 -1.14
CA ALA A 18 -5.14 0.16 0.23
C ALA A 18 -6.22 0.60 1.24
N GLN A 19 -6.85 1.75 1.03
CA GLN A 19 -7.91 2.26 1.88
C GLN A 19 -9.17 1.39 1.85
N GLU A 20 -9.56 0.90 0.67
CA GLU A 20 -10.68 -0.03 0.49
C GLU A 20 -10.43 -1.35 1.25
N LEU A 21 -9.21 -1.90 1.15
CA LEU A 21 -8.83 -3.11 1.87
C LEU A 21 -8.83 -2.89 3.40
N GLU A 22 -8.43 -1.72 3.87
CA GLU A 22 -8.45 -1.39 5.30
C GLU A 22 -9.88 -1.22 5.81
N GLN A 23 -10.77 -0.60 5.04
CA GLN A 23 -12.20 -0.54 5.35
C GLN A 23 -12.82 -1.95 5.37
N ALA A 24 -12.54 -2.77 4.36
CA ALA A 24 -12.98 -4.17 4.35
C ALA A 24 -12.46 -4.93 5.58
N ALA A 25 -11.22 -4.67 6.01
CA ALA A 25 -10.66 -5.25 7.23
C ALA A 25 -11.41 -4.78 8.49
N GLN A 26 -11.83 -3.52 8.56
CA GLN A 26 -12.63 -3.00 9.68
C GLN A 26 -14.03 -3.61 9.73
N HIS A 27 -14.62 -3.90 8.57
CA HIS A 27 -15.92 -4.56 8.46
C HIS A 27 -15.84 -6.09 8.60
N ALA A 28 -14.67 -6.68 8.42
CA ALA A 28 -14.45 -8.11 8.59
C ALA A 28 -14.63 -8.50 10.07
N THR A 29 -15.57 -9.41 10.32
CA THR A 29 -15.82 -10.00 11.64
C THR A 29 -14.85 -11.12 11.96
N ASP A 30 -14.21 -11.72 10.95
CA ASP A 30 -13.20 -12.75 11.13
C ASP A 30 -11.81 -12.12 11.38
N PRO A 31 -11.12 -12.50 12.47
CA PRO A 31 -9.83 -11.92 12.82
C PRO A 31 -8.72 -12.28 11.82
N VAL A 32 -8.79 -13.46 11.18
CA VAL A 32 -7.83 -13.92 10.18
C VAL A 32 -8.06 -13.18 8.86
N GLU A 33 -9.31 -12.99 8.46
CA GLU A 33 -9.68 -12.22 7.27
C GLU A 33 -9.27 -10.75 7.42
N ARG A 34 -9.59 -10.13 8.56
CA ARG A 34 -9.15 -8.77 8.89
C ARG A 34 -7.64 -8.62 8.78
N GLN A 35 -6.88 -9.58 9.32
CA GLN A 35 -5.42 -9.53 9.27
C GLN A 35 -4.90 -9.65 7.83
N ARG A 36 -5.43 -10.58 7.04
CA ARG A 36 -5.08 -10.71 5.62
C ARG A 36 -5.37 -9.46 4.81
N LEU A 37 -6.52 -8.84 5.03
CA LEU A 37 -6.92 -7.60 4.34
C LEU A 37 -5.98 -6.45 4.71
N ARG A 38 -5.66 -6.32 6.00
CA ARG A 38 -4.72 -5.31 6.50
C ARG A 38 -3.29 -5.53 5.99
N ASP A 39 -2.80 -6.77 5.96
CA ASP A 39 -1.49 -7.12 5.37
C ASP A 39 -1.44 -6.80 3.87
N ARG A 40 -2.56 -6.98 3.17
CA ARG A 40 -2.66 -6.66 1.75
C ARG A 40 -2.69 -5.16 1.51
N ALA A 41 -3.38 -4.39 2.35
CA ALA A 41 -3.35 -2.92 2.32
C ALA A 41 -1.94 -2.38 2.55
N MET A 42 -1.24 -2.90 3.56
CA MET A 42 0.14 -2.54 3.89
C MET A 42 1.10 -2.81 2.72
N ARG A 43 1.03 -4.00 2.10
CA ARG A 43 1.86 -4.32 0.93
C ARG A 43 1.60 -3.43 -0.28
N ILE A 44 0.35 -3.00 -0.50
CA ILE A 44 0.05 -2.08 -1.60
C ILE A 44 0.65 -0.70 -1.31
N ARG A 45 0.58 -0.23 -0.07
CA ARG A 45 1.18 1.04 0.34
C ARG A 45 2.70 0.99 0.23
N GLU A 46 3.32 -0.05 0.76
CA GLU A 46 4.76 -0.28 0.65
C GLU A 46 5.22 -0.35 -0.82
N LYS A 47 4.48 -1.05 -1.68
CA LYS A 47 4.79 -1.09 -3.11
C LYS A 47 4.63 0.27 -3.78
N SER A 48 3.66 1.08 -3.35
CA SER A 48 3.52 2.45 -3.86
C SER A 48 4.69 3.33 -3.40
N GLU A 49 5.14 3.18 -2.16
CA GLU A 49 6.28 3.90 -1.59
C GLU A 49 7.61 3.43 -2.21
N GLN A 50 7.78 2.14 -2.51
CA GLN A 50 8.98 1.58 -3.14
C GLN A 50 9.09 1.97 -4.63
N VAL A 51 7.95 2.10 -5.31
CA VAL A 51 7.89 2.50 -6.73
C VAL A 51 8.02 4.01 -6.89
N TYR A 52 7.52 4.81 -5.93
CA TYR A 52 7.60 6.27 -5.95
C TYR A 52 8.88 6.81 -5.29
N GLY A 53 9.35 6.14 -4.23
CA GLY A 53 10.57 6.43 -3.51
C GLY A 53 11.73 5.57 -4.02
N ARG A 54 12.32 5.96 -5.15
CA ARG A 54 13.70 5.56 -5.44
C ARG A 54 14.61 6.21 -4.39
N GLY A 55 14.75 5.57 -3.22
CA GLY A 55 15.70 6.00 -2.19
C GLY A 55 15.24 5.74 -0.75
N SER A 56 15.30 4.49 -0.32
CA SER A 56 15.69 4.01 1.04
C SER A 56 15.13 2.59 1.11
N GLY A 57 15.90 1.55 0.77
CA GLY A 57 16.99 1.16 1.66
C GLY A 57 16.42 0.88 3.04
N THR A 58 16.08 -0.38 3.31
CA THR A 58 15.84 -0.96 4.64
C THR A 58 14.67 -0.40 5.46
N MET A 59 13.52 -1.10 5.47
CA MET A 59 12.68 -1.21 6.67
C MET A 59 12.03 -2.59 6.72
N ASP A 60 12.88 -3.61 6.76
CA ASP A 60 12.69 -4.73 7.67
C ASP A 60 13.92 -4.68 8.59
N PRO A 61 13.73 -4.52 9.90
CA PRO A 61 13.90 -5.71 10.72
C PRO A 61 12.72 -5.89 11.69
N MET A 62 12.12 -7.07 11.61
CA MET A 62 11.64 -7.89 12.73
C MET A 62 11.87 -7.33 14.14
#